data_AF-A0A933AQ54-F1
#
_entry.id   AF-A0A933AQ54-F1
#
_cell.length_a   1.000
_cell.length_b   1.000
_cell.length_c   1.000
_cell.angle_alpha   90.00
_cell.angle_beta   90.00
_cell.angle_gamma   90.00
#
_symmetry.space_group_name_H-M   'P 1'
#
loop_
_entity.id
_entity.type
_entity.pdbx_description
1 polymer ?
#
loop_
_entity_poly.entity_id
_entity_poly.type
_entity_poly.pdbx_seq_one_letter_code
_entity_poly.pdbx_strand_id
1 'polypeptide(L)'
;MAWRDRIAGLLFRDVIDRRVREASLAEEDRLWRSISATVGTRDLSYRELVDQMDDSVEAYRVNPLAYRIVELTCDFVLGRGMTVATEDKDLQGFVDSFWRHPMNRMGIRQFDMLIELSLSGELFVTLYTNPYDGMTYVRLVPACSIDKIETNPNDMEDERRYHRVGMVPAVMEGIEWKGELEGGVEGRWWDASECRHFAVNRVVGAVRGQGDLVPLLPWLRRYKDWLTDRVRINKFKGAFLWDVELKGADR
;
A
#
# COMPACT_ATOMS: atom_id res chain seq x y z
N MET A 1 -36.98 -12.18 -23.96
CA MET A 1 -35.97 -11.13 -24.21
C MET A 1 -36.71 -9.87 -24.62
N ALA A 2 -36.72 -8.88 -23.74
CA ALA A 2 -37.61 -7.72 -23.85
C ALA A 2 -37.15 -6.80 -24.98
N TRP A 3 -38.09 -6.20 -25.72
CA TRP A 3 -37.83 -5.19 -26.76
C TRP A 3 -36.90 -4.05 -26.30
N ARG A 4 -36.88 -3.77 -24.99
CA ARG A 4 -35.99 -2.83 -24.31
C ARG A 4 -34.52 -3.24 -24.39
N ASP A 5 -34.19 -4.52 -24.32
CA ASP A 5 -32.80 -5.02 -24.43
C ASP A 5 -32.26 -4.89 -25.86
N ARG A 6 -33.13 -5.08 -26.86
CA ARG A 6 -32.79 -4.84 -28.28
C ARG A 6 -32.54 -3.38 -28.57
N ILE A 7 -33.34 -2.48 -27.99
CA ILE A 7 -33.18 -1.04 -28.16
C ILE A 7 -31.94 -0.54 -27.41
N ALA A 8 -31.69 -1.02 -26.18
CA ALA A 8 -30.48 -0.68 -25.44
C ALA A 8 -29.21 -1.19 -26.15
N GLY A 9 -29.23 -2.41 -26.68
CA GLY A 9 -28.13 -3.00 -27.44
C GLY A 9 -27.96 -2.46 -28.87
N LEU A 10 -28.87 -1.61 -29.36
CA LEU A 10 -28.74 -0.87 -30.63
C LEU A 10 -28.25 0.55 -30.39
N LEU A 11 -28.74 1.22 -29.33
CA LEU A 11 -28.41 2.62 -29.05
C LEU A 11 -27.09 2.82 -28.29
N PHE A 12 -26.70 1.87 -27.43
CA PHE A 12 -25.55 2.03 -26.54
C PHE A 12 -24.39 1.07 -26.82
N ARG A 13 -24.48 0.26 -27.87
CA ARG A 13 -23.43 -0.70 -28.24
C ARG A 13 -22.09 -0.01 -28.44
N ASP A 14 -22.06 1.08 -29.19
CA ASP A 14 -20.83 1.82 -29.47
C ASP A 14 -20.23 2.44 -28.20
N VAL A 15 -21.08 2.90 -27.27
CA VAL A 15 -20.63 3.49 -26.00
C VAL A 15 -20.10 2.43 -25.04
N ILE A 16 -20.74 1.26 -25.00
CA ILE A 16 -20.31 0.12 -24.20
C ILE A 16 -19.00 -0.44 -24.75
N ASP A 17 -18.91 -0.67 -26.06
CA ASP A 17 -17.69 -1.17 -26.71
C ASP A 17 -16.53 -0.19 -26.60
N ARG A 18 -16.81 1.13 -26.59
CA ARG A 18 -15.80 2.15 -26.35
C ARG A 18 -15.32 2.13 -24.91
N ARG A 19 -16.21 2.05 -23.93
CA ARG A 19 -15.83 1.98 -22.51
C ARG A 19 -15.10 0.68 -22.15
N VAL A 20 -15.50 -0.45 -22.74
CA VAL A 20 -14.81 -1.74 -22.56
C VAL A 20 -13.42 -1.67 -23.18
N ARG A 21 -13.27 -1.05 -24.37
CA ARG A 21 -11.95 -0.80 -24.97
C ARG A 21 -11.11 0.18 -24.17
N GLU A 22 -11.68 1.29 -23.69
CA GLU A 22 -10.97 2.26 -22.84
C GLU A 22 -10.49 1.59 -21.54
N ALA A 23 -11.30 0.72 -20.92
CA ALA A 23 -10.91 -0.03 -19.73
C ALA A 23 -9.83 -1.08 -20.01
N SER A 24 -9.90 -1.80 -21.14
CA SER A 24 -8.85 -2.76 -21.53
C SER A 24 -7.54 -2.06 -21.91
N LEU A 25 -7.64 -0.94 -22.65
CA LEU A 25 -6.49 -0.13 -23.05
C LEU A 25 -5.82 0.51 -21.83
N ALA A 26 -6.56 0.95 -20.82
CA ALA A 26 -5.96 1.49 -19.59
C ALA A 26 -5.17 0.44 -18.79
N GLU A 27 -5.56 -0.84 -18.86
CA GLU A 27 -4.81 -1.94 -18.24
C GLU A 27 -3.59 -2.33 -19.08
N GLU A 28 -3.71 -2.29 -20.42
CA GLU A 28 -2.61 -2.54 -21.35
C GLU A 28 -1.56 -1.42 -21.33
N ASP A 29 -1.98 -0.14 -21.34
CA ASP A 29 -1.12 1.07 -21.34
C ASP A 29 -0.20 1.14 -20.11
N ARG A 30 -0.62 0.59 -18.96
CA ARG A 30 0.24 0.47 -17.76
C ARG A 30 1.48 -0.38 -18.00
N LEU A 31 1.46 -1.28 -18.98
CA LEU A 31 2.60 -2.13 -19.34
C LEU A 31 3.51 -1.47 -20.39
N TRP A 32 3.11 -0.35 -20.99
CA TRP A 32 3.92 0.37 -21.96
C TRP A 32 4.92 1.28 -21.26
N ARG A 33 6.22 1.08 -21.53
CA ARG A 33 7.28 2.00 -21.12
C ARG A 33 7.74 2.82 -22.31
N SER A 34 7.98 4.11 -22.09
CA SER A 34 8.57 4.97 -23.12
C SER A 34 9.98 4.48 -23.47
N ILE A 35 10.23 4.31 -24.78
CA ILE A 35 11.54 3.97 -25.33
C ILE A 35 12.58 5.08 -25.06
N SER A 36 12.15 6.31 -24.83
CA SER A 36 13.01 7.46 -24.54
C SER A 36 13.26 7.72 -23.06
N ALA A 37 12.72 6.90 -22.16
CA ALA A 37 13.03 7.03 -20.74
C ALA A 37 14.52 6.78 -20.54
N THR A 38 15.23 7.82 -20.10
CA THR A 38 16.62 7.76 -19.63
C THR A 38 16.78 6.51 -18.76
N VAL A 39 17.94 5.84 -18.84
CA VAL A 39 18.31 4.72 -17.95
C VAL A 39 18.38 5.28 -16.52
N GLY A 40 17.21 5.45 -15.92
CA GLY A 40 16.98 5.90 -14.56
C GLY A 40 16.54 4.71 -13.72
N THR A 41 16.57 4.93 -12.41
CA THR A 41 16.17 3.98 -11.37
C THR A 41 14.89 3.25 -11.77
N ARG A 42 14.81 1.94 -11.53
CA ARG A 42 13.62 1.11 -11.83
C ARG A 42 12.44 1.39 -10.90
N ASP A 43 12.55 2.45 -10.10
CA ASP A 43 11.53 2.93 -9.20
C ASP A 43 10.31 3.43 -9.97
N LEU A 44 9.15 3.27 -9.34
CA LEU A 44 7.91 3.87 -9.78
C LEU A 44 7.93 5.38 -9.49
N SER A 45 7.07 6.14 -10.17
CA SER A 45 6.90 7.54 -9.81
C SER A 45 6.33 7.66 -8.39
N TYR A 46 6.65 8.75 -7.69
CA TYR A 46 6.15 8.97 -6.32
C TYR A 46 4.63 8.85 -6.21
N ARG A 47 3.89 9.36 -7.21
CA ARG A 47 2.43 9.25 -7.24
C ARG A 47 1.96 7.80 -7.33
N GLU A 48 2.55 7.01 -8.21
CA GLU A 48 2.20 5.60 -8.36
C GLU A 48 2.55 4.79 -7.11
N LEU A 49 3.66 5.11 -6.43
CA LEU A 49 4.03 4.50 -5.15
C LEU A 49 2.97 4.79 -4.09
N VAL A 50 2.56 6.05 -3.94
CA VAL A 50 1.52 6.43 -2.97
C VAL A 50 0.19 5.74 -3.31
N ASP A 51 -0.22 5.75 -4.57
CA ASP A 51 -1.45 5.07 -5.01
C ASP A 51 -1.39 3.56 -4.71
N GLN A 52 -0.24 2.90 -4.90
CA GLN A 52 -0.06 1.48 -4.55
C GLN A 52 -0.12 1.22 -3.04
N MET A 53 0.48 2.10 -2.23
CA MET A 53 0.43 1.99 -0.76
C MET A 53 -1.00 2.20 -0.25
N ASP A 54 -1.71 3.20 -0.76
CA ASP A 54 -3.09 3.48 -0.40
C ASP A 54 -4.02 2.32 -0.80
N ASP A 55 -3.85 1.77 -2.01
CA ASP A 55 -4.57 0.58 -2.47
C ASP A 55 -4.30 -0.64 -1.56
N SER A 56 -3.06 -0.81 -1.10
CA SER A 56 -2.65 -1.87 -0.18
C SER A 56 -3.32 -1.73 1.18
N VAL A 57 -3.31 -0.52 1.76
CA VAL A 57 -3.96 -0.21 3.03
C VAL A 57 -5.49 -0.34 2.93
N GLU A 58 -6.09 0.09 1.83
CA GLU A 58 -7.53 -0.08 1.59
C GLU A 58 -7.89 -1.58 1.53
N ALA A 59 -7.15 -2.36 0.74
CA ALA A 59 -7.38 -3.79 0.61
C ALA A 59 -7.27 -4.51 1.96
N TYR A 60 -6.25 -4.18 2.77
CA TYR A 60 -6.09 -4.72 4.11
C TYR A 60 -7.28 -4.42 5.03
N ARG A 61 -7.87 -3.22 4.94
CA ARG A 61 -9.01 -2.82 5.78
C ARG A 61 -10.34 -3.43 5.34
N VAL A 62 -10.53 -3.65 4.03
CA VAL A 62 -11.84 -4.00 3.46
C VAL A 62 -11.94 -5.48 3.09
N ASN A 63 -10.87 -6.09 2.59
CA ASN A 63 -10.89 -7.46 2.08
C ASN A 63 -10.41 -8.44 3.15
N PRO A 64 -11.27 -9.36 3.64
CA PRO A 64 -10.87 -10.31 4.69
C PRO A 64 -9.75 -11.27 4.25
N LEU A 65 -9.62 -11.55 2.95
CA LEU A 65 -8.50 -12.35 2.45
C LEU A 65 -7.19 -11.59 2.52
N ALA A 66 -7.18 -10.32 2.12
CA ALA A 66 -6.00 -9.46 2.21
C ALA A 66 -5.57 -9.29 3.67
N TYR A 67 -6.52 -8.97 4.55
CA TYR A 67 -6.32 -8.90 5.99
C TYR A 67 -5.66 -10.19 6.52
N ARG A 68 -6.25 -11.35 6.20
CA ARG A 68 -5.75 -12.62 6.74
C ARG A 68 -4.40 -13.03 6.17
N ILE A 69 -4.09 -12.70 4.92
CA ILE A 69 -2.77 -12.96 4.33
C ILE A 69 -1.68 -12.21 5.12
N VAL A 70 -1.86 -10.91 5.36
CA VAL A 70 -0.88 -10.10 6.09
C VAL A 70 -0.75 -10.55 7.54
N GLU A 71 -1.87 -10.77 8.24
CA GLU A 71 -1.86 -11.23 9.63
C GLU A 71 -1.22 -12.62 9.79
N LEU A 72 -1.49 -13.57 8.88
CA LEU A 72 -0.85 -14.88 8.91
C LEU A 72 0.66 -14.80 8.67
N THR A 73 1.11 -13.92 7.77
CA THR A 73 2.54 -13.67 7.57
C THR A 73 3.17 -13.09 8.84
N CYS A 74 2.49 -12.15 9.49
CA CYS A 74 2.94 -11.57 10.75
C CYS A 74 3.05 -12.61 11.87
N ASP A 75 2.01 -13.42 12.04
CA ASP A 75 1.96 -14.55 12.99
C ASP A 75 3.07 -15.57 12.71
N PHE A 76 3.35 -15.86 11.43
CA PHE A 76 4.38 -16.84 11.04
C PHE A 76 5.80 -16.33 11.32
N VAL A 77 6.07 -15.06 11.02
CA VAL A 77 7.41 -14.47 11.18
C VAL A 77 7.72 -14.16 12.64
N LEU A 78 6.79 -13.52 13.36
CA LEU A 78 7.04 -13.09 14.73
C LEU A 78 6.54 -14.08 15.77
N GLY A 79 5.51 -14.89 15.48
CA GLY A 79 4.91 -15.81 16.45
C GLY A 79 4.42 -15.07 17.69
N ARG A 80 5.11 -15.29 18.82
CA ARG A 80 4.82 -14.59 20.10
C ARG A 80 5.56 -13.25 20.25
N GLY A 81 6.31 -12.85 19.23
CA GLY A 81 7.22 -11.71 19.25
C GLY A 81 8.66 -12.11 19.54
N MET A 82 9.57 -11.19 19.24
CA MET A 82 11.00 -11.31 19.49
C MET A 82 11.40 -10.69 20.82
N THR A 83 12.45 -11.21 21.43
CA THR A 83 13.12 -10.62 22.60
C THR A 83 14.62 -10.56 22.35
N VAL A 84 15.26 -9.50 22.81
CA VAL A 84 16.71 -9.33 22.71
C VAL A 84 17.36 -9.74 24.02
N ALA A 85 18.34 -10.64 23.95
CA ALA A 85 19.10 -11.12 25.08
C ALA A 85 20.61 -10.90 24.86
N THR A 86 21.32 -10.55 25.92
CA THR A 86 22.77 -10.38 25.96
C THR A 86 23.34 -11.03 27.22
N GLU A 87 24.61 -11.41 27.18
CA GLU A 87 25.33 -12.02 28.32
C GLU A 87 25.67 -10.99 29.40
N ASP A 88 25.85 -9.72 29.01
CA ASP A 88 26.15 -8.62 29.92
C ASP A 88 24.89 -8.15 30.66
N LYS A 89 24.90 -8.27 31.99
CA LYS A 89 23.75 -7.94 32.84
C LYS A 89 23.39 -6.46 32.82
N ASP A 90 24.37 -5.57 32.74
CA ASP A 90 24.12 -4.12 32.76
C ASP A 90 23.48 -3.70 31.43
N LEU A 91 23.99 -4.23 30.32
CA LEU A 91 23.41 -4.02 29.00
C LEU A 91 22.01 -4.65 28.89
N GLN A 92 21.78 -5.84 29.47
CA GLN A 92 20.45 -6.45 29.49
C GLN A 92 19.45 -5.57 30.25
N GLY A 93 19.87 -4.95 31.37
CA GLY A 93 19.03 -4.01 32.11
C GLY A 93 18.61 -2.81 31.26
N PHE A 94 19.52 -2.27 30.45
CA PHE A 94 19.21 -1.21 29.49
C PHE A 94 18.27 -1.69 28.39
N VAL A 95 18.54 -2.84 27.76
CA VAL A 95 17.71 -3.42 26.70
C VAL A 95 16.29 -3.64 27.19
N ASP A 96 16.11 -4.23 28.36
CA ASP A 96 14.80 -4.45 28.99
C ASP A 96 14.07 -3.13 29.26
N SER A 97 14.79 -2.12 29.75
CA SER A 97 14.25 -0.78 30.02
C SER A 97 13.81 -0.10 28.73
N PHE A 98 14.63 -0.14 27.68
CA PHE A 98 14.32 0.39 26.35
C PHE A 98 13.13 -0.35 25.72
N TRP A 99 13.09 -1.68 25.82
CA TRP A 99 12.08 -2.54 25.20
C TRP A 99 10.70 -2.34 25.83
N ARG A 100 10.63 -2.27 27.16
CA ARG A 100 9.38 -2.12 27.93
C ARG A 100 8.99 -0.66 28.16
N HIS A 101 9.79 0.31 27.72
CA HIS A 101 9.52 1.72 27.95
C HIS A 101 8.12 2.13 27.41
N PRO A 102 7.31 2.93 28.15
CA PRO A 102 5.96 3.32 27.72
C PRO A 102 5.90 4.04 26.36
N MET A 103 6.99 4.68 25.94
CA MET A 103 7.10 5.34 24.63
C MET A 103 7.63 4.43 23.52
N ASN A 104 8.24 3.30 23.86
CA ASN A 104 8.79 2.35 22.88
C ASN A 104 7.89 1.14 22.69
N ARG A 105 7.44 0.50 23.78
CA ARG A 105 6.55 -0.68 23.77
C ARG A 105 6.95 -1.68 22.66
N MET A 106 8.25 -1.99 22.56
CA MET A 106 8.81 -2.72 21.43
C MET A 106 8.17 -4.11 21.26
N GLY A 107 7.73 -4.71 22.36
CA GLY A 107 6.98 -5.96 22.36
C GLY A 107 5.71 -5.93 21.51
N ILE A 108 5.02 -4.80 21.41
CA ILE A 108 3.83 -4.62 20.55
C ILE A 108 4.24 -4.00 19.22
N ARG A 109 5.10 -2.98 19.26
CA ARG A 109 5.49 -2.22 18.07
C ARG A 109 6.13 -3.07 16.97
N GLN A 110 6.81 -4.16 17.32
CA GLN A 110 7.36 -5.08 16.32
C GLN A 110 6.30 -5.64 15.36
N PHE A 111 5.07 -5.87 15.83
CA PHE A 111 3.97 -6.33 14.98
C PHE A 111 3.51 -5.22 14.05
N ASP A 112 3.35 -4.00 14.58
CA ASP A 112 3.02 -2.82 13.76
C ASP A 112 4.08 -2.57 12.67
N MET A 113 5.37 -2.72 13.00
CA MET A 113 6.48 -2.58 12.06
C MET A 113 6.41 -3.59 10.93
N LEU A 114 6.14 -4.86 11.24
CA LEU A 114 6.05 -5.91 10.24
C LEU A 114 4.80 -5.75 9.37
N ILE A 115 3.65 -5.41 9.96
CA ILE A 115 2.42 -5.13 9.21
C ILE A 115 2.66 -3.96 8.25
N GLU A 116 3.23 -2.86 8.73
CA GLU A 116 3.56 -1.71 7.88
C GLU A 116 4.50 -2.13 6.75
N LEU A 117 5.56 -2.89 7.07
CA LEU A 117 6.52 -3.38 6.07
C LEU A 117 5.86 -4.27 5.01
N SER A 118 4.92 -5.13 5.38
CA SER A 118 4.17 -5.96 4.42
C SER A 118 3.17 -5.14 3.59
N LEU A 119 2.63 -4.04 4.10
CA LEU A 119 1.68 -3.18 3.39
C LEU A 119 2.37 -2.23 2.42
N SER A 120 3.33 -1.45 2.89
CA SER A 120 4.03 -0.42 2.11
C SER A 120 5.24 -0.97 1.36
N GLY A 121 5.85 -2.05 1.86
CA GLY A 121 7.12 -2.57 1.36
C GLY A 121 8.35 -1.90 1.94
N GLU A 122 8.17 -0.87 2.77
CA GLU A 122 9.27 -0.08 3.29
C GLU A 122 8.96 0.56 4.64
N LEU A 123 9.99 0.69 5.47
CA LEU A 123 9.89 1.18 6.83
C LEU A 123 11.00 2.21 7.09
N PHE A 124 10.59 3.44 7.41
CA PHE A 124 11.50 4.50 7.82
C PHE A 124 11.47 4.64 9.34
N VAL A 125 12.61 4.35 9.97
CA VAL A 125 12.76 4.33 11.42
C VAL A 125 13.64 5.49 11.85
N THR A 126 13.05 6.47 12.53
CA THR A 126 13.76 7.61 13.13
C THR A 126 14.04 7.36 14.60
N LEU A 127 15.22 7.75 15.05
CA LEU A 127 15.67 7.62 16.43
C LEU A 127 15.77 8.99 17.09
N TYR A 128 15.04 9.19 18.19
CA TYR A 128 15.08 10.41 18.98
C TYR A 128 15.64 10.13 20.35
N THR A 129 16.82 10.63 20.65
CA THR A 129 17.41 10.52 21.99
C THR A 129 17.01 11.73 22.82
N ASN A 130 16.40 11.50 23.99
CA ASN A 130 16.08 12.57 24.92
C ASN A 130 17.36 12.96 25.70
N PRO A 131 17.79 14.23 25.64
CA PRO A 131 19.05 14.67 26.25
C PRO A 131 19.04 14.63 27.78
N TYR A 132 17.86 14.59 28.42
CA TYR A 132 17.75 14.61 29.88
C TYR A 132 17.83 13.22 30.51
N ASP A 133 17.20 12.21 29.90
CA ASP A 133 17.16 10.83 30.40
C ASP A 133 18.16 9.90 29.67
N GLY A 134 18.72 10.34 28.53
CA GLY A 134 19.58 9.54 27.66
C GLY A 134 18.84 8.41 26.92
N MET A 135 17.52 8.31 27.03
CA MET A 135 16.73 7.25 26.41
C MET A 135 16.46 7.57 24.95
N THR A 136 16.60 6.55 24.10
CA THR A 136 16.28 6.64 22.68
C THR A 136 14.86 6.14 22.41
N TYR A 137 14.12 6.90 21.61
CA TYR A 137 12.76 6.61 21.21
C TYR A 137 12.68 6.31 19.73
N VAL A 138 12.04 5.19 19.40
CA VAL A 138 11.84 4.75 18.02
C VAL A 138 10.56 5.36 17.48
N ARG A 139 10.61 6.02 16.32
CA ARG A 139 9.43 6.58 15.64
C ARG A 139 9.43 6.20 14.17
N LEU A 140 8.32 5.63 13.74
CA LEU A 140 8.10 5.24 12.35
C LEU A 140 7.59 6.44 11.57
N VAL A 141 8.16 6.66 10.40
CA VAL A 141 7.69 7.65 9.44
C VAL A 141 6.98 6.89 8.32
N PRO A 142 5.72 7.25 7.97
CA PRO A 142 5.01 6.58 6.88
C PRO A 142 5.76 6.71 5.57
N ALA A 143 5.87 5.59 4.86
CA ALA A 143 6.50 5.46 3.55
C ALA A 143 5.95 6.47 2.52
N CYS A 144 4.62 6.66 2.53
CA CYS A 144 3.92 7.58 1.64
C CYS A 144 4.28 9.06 1.86
N SER A 145 4.97 9.41 2.95
CA SER A 145 5.41 10.79 3.20
C SER A 145 6.81 11.09 2.67
N ILE A 146 7.56 10.07 2.24
CA ILE A 146 8.92 10.20 1.70
C ILE A 146 8.84 10.21 0.17
N ASP A 147 9.23 11.33 -0.46
CA ASP A 147 9.22 11.48 -1.91
C ASP A 147 10.56 11.10 -2.55
N LYS A 148 11.67 11.44 -1.91
CA LYS A 148 13.02 11.28 -2.47
C LYS A 148 13.98 10.62 -1.50
N ILE A 149 14.79 9.73 -2.05
CA ILE A 149 15.93 9.10 -1.38
C ILE A 149 17.16 9.46 -2.20
N GLU A 150 18.09 10.18 -1.59
CA GLU A 150 19.36 10.50 -2.22
C GLU A 150 20.35 9.39 -1.92
N THR A 151 20.79 8.71 -2.98
CA THR A 151 21.83 7.69 -2.93
C THR A 151 23.14 8.23 -3.50
N ASN A 152 24.23 7.51 -3.24
CA ASN A 152 25.49 7.76 -3.92
C ASN A 152 25.35 7.50 -5.43
N PRO A 153 25.82 8.41 -6.32
CA PRO A 153 25.72 8.20 -7.77
C PRO A 153 26.38 6.92 -8.29
N ASN A 154 27.41 6.42 -7.58
CA ASN A 154 28.14 5.22 -7.97
C ASN A 154 27.66 3.96 -7.26
N ASP A 155 26.83 4.10 -6.22
CA ASP A 155 26.35 3.01 -5.40
C ASP A 155 24.92 3.32 -4.90
N MET A 156 23.93 2.69 -5.52
CA MET A 156 22.53 2.88 -5.16
C MET A 156 22.17 2.25 -3.81
N GLU A 157 23.00 1.37 -3.26
CA GLU A 157 22.79 0.79 -1.93
C GLU A 157 23.25 1.73 -0.81
N ASP A 158 24.13 2.70 -1.10
CA ASP A 158 24.56 3.76 -0.18
C ASP A 158 23.55 4.92 -0.16
N GLU A 159 22.48 4.73 0.61
CA GLU A 159 21.44 5.73 0.88
C GLU A 159 21.92 6.77 1.91
N ARG A 160 21.89 8.06 1.53
CA ARG A 160 22.48 9.14 2.33
C ARG A 160 21.46 10.03 3.02
N ARG A 161 20.41 10.42 2.30
CA ARG A 161 19.40 11.36 2.80
C ARG A 161 18.00 10.99 2.34
N TYR A 162 17.03 11.25 3.20
CA TYR A 162 15.61 11.01 2.94
C TYR A 162 14.87 12.33 3.04
N HIS A 163 14.06 12.65 2.03
CA HIS A 163 13.21 13.84 2.02
C HIS A 163 11.78 13.46 2.35
N ARG A 164 11.20 14.18 3.31
CA ARG A 164 9.78 14.11 3.63
C ARG A 164 9.05 15.28 3.02
N VAL A 165 7.96 15.00 2.34
CA VAL A 165 7.04 16.01 1.81
C VAL A 165 6.47 16.84 2.97
N GLY A 166 6.53 18.16 2.84
CA GLY A 166 5.87 19.08 3.76
C GLY A 166 4.36 18.84 3.76
N MET A 167 3.76 18.63 4.94
CA MET A 167 2.31 18.53 5.04
C MET A 167 1.72 19.92 4.77
N VAL A 168 0.98 20.07 3.68
CA VAL A 168 -0.05 21.11 3.61
C VAL A 168 -1.07 20.72 4.68
N PRO A 169 -1.31 21.55 5.73
CA PRO A 169 -2.39 21.27 6.65
C PRO A 169 -3.66 21.22 5.80
N ALA A 170 -4.32 20.06 5.75
CA ALA A 170 -5.67 19.97 5.21
C ALA A 170 -6.52 20.91 6.06
N VAL A 171 -6.77 22.09 5.51
CA VAL A 171 -7.56 23.15 6.12
C VAL A 171 -8.91 22.53 6.47
N MET A 172 -9.27 22.63 7.75
CA MET A 172 -10.64 22.47 8.23
C MET A 172 -11.61 23.04 7.19
N GLU A 173 -12.61 22.26 6.77
CA GLU A 173 -13.65 22.68 5.82
C GLU A 173 -14.05 24.15 6.06
N GLY A 174 -13.72 25.03 5.09
CA GLY A 174 -14.28 26.39 5.06
C GLY A 174 -13.31 27.57 4.97
N ILE A 175 -11.98 27.39 5.01
CA ILE A 175 -11.06 28.48 4.68
C ILE A 175 -10.46 28.21 3.29
N GLU A 176 -10.99 28.89 2.27
CA GLU A 176 -10.31 29.03 0.98
C GLU A 176 -8.93 29.63 1.23
N TRP A 177 -7.90 28.79 1.14
CA TRP A 177 -6.52 29.22 1.29
C TRP A 177 -6.10 29.94 0.01
N LYS A 178 -6.40 31.23 -0.08
CA LYS A 178 -5.87 32.15 -1.11
C LYS A 178 -4.60 32.82 -0.59
N GLY A 179 -3.48 32.13 -0.75
CA GLY A 179 -2.15 32.70 -0.58
C GLY A 179 -1.18 31.93 -1.46
N GLU A 180 -0.60 32.60 -2.46
CA GLU A 180 0.64 32.14 -3.07
C GLU A 180 1.72 32.20 -1.98
N LEU A 181 2.08 31.06 -1.41
CA LEU A 181 3.26 30.94 -0.56
C LEU A 181 4.50 31.04 -1.43
N GLU A 182 5.10 32.23 -1.48
CA GLU A 182 6.56 32.35 -1.64
C GLU A 182 7.22 31.67 -0.44
N GLY A 183 7.36 30.35 -0.48
CA GLY A 183 7.84 29.52 0.63
C GLY A 183 6.86 28.39 0.97
N GLY A 184 6.76 27.39 0.10
CA GLY A 184 6.00 26.16 0.39
C GLY A 184 6.46 25.54 1.70
N VAL A 185 5.56 24.85 2.41
CA VAL A 185 5.87 24.15 3.67
C VAL A 185 7.14 23.31 3.47
N GLU A 186 8.28 23.76 4.03
CA GLU A 186 9.57 23.14 3.75
C GLU A 186 9.52 21.67 4.20
N GLY A 187 9.76 20.77 3.25
CA GLY A 187 9.95 19.36 3.54
C GLY A 187 11.15 19.16 4.46
N ARG A 188 11.10 18.11 5.28
CA ARG A 188 12.19 17.80 6.20
C ARG A 188 13.13 16.79 5.57
N TRP A 189 14.43 17.09 5.60
CA TRP A 189 15.47 16.12 5.28
C TRP A 189 15.94 15.40 6.54
N TRP A 190 16.18 14.10 6.42
CA TRP A 190 16.88 13.29 7.40
C TRP A 190 18.15 12.72 6.78
N ASP A 191 19.24 12.75 7.53
CA ASP A 191 20.45 12.02 7.17
C ASP A 191 20.31 10.53 7.52
N ALA A 192 21.10 9.69 6.83
CA ALA A 192 21.16 8.25 7.06
C ALA A 192 21.54 7.87 8.50
N SER A 193 22.14 8.77 9.28
CA SER A 193 22.42 8.60 10.70
C SER A 193 21.18 8.74 11.59
N GLU A 194 20.23 9.58 11.23
CA GLU A 194 19.01 9.89 12.00
C GLU A 194 17.83 8.99 11.64
N CYS A 195 17.75 8.59 10.37
CA CYS A 195 16.71 7.72 9.82
C CYS A 195 17.33 6.46 9.23
N ARG A 196 16.76 5.30 9.55
CA ARG A 196 17.09 4.03 8.89
C ARG A 196 15.95 3.60 8.00
N HIS A 197 16.27 3.27 6.76
CA HIS A 197 15.34 2.75 5.78
C HIS A 197 15.50 1.24 5.67
N PHE A 198 14.39 0.52 5.72
CA PHE A 198 14.31 -0.91 5.46
C PHE A 198 13.31 -1.12 4.33
N ALA A 199 13.73 -1.78 3.25
CA ALA A 199 12.88 -2.06 2.09
C ALA A 199 12.83 -3.58 1.82
N VAL A 200 11.65 -4.09 1.49
CA VAL A 200 11.41 -5.47 1.04
C VAL A 200 10.93 -5.50 -0.40
N ASN A 201 11.08 -6.65 -1.06
CA ASN A 201 10.74 -6.89 -2.47
C ASN A 201 11.33 -5.87 -3.46
N ARG A 202 12.43 -5.22 -3.09
CA ARG A 202 13.15 -4.26 -3.93
C ARG A 202 13.81 -4.98 -5.10
N VAL A 203 13.52 -4.53 -6.32
CA VAL A 203 14.15 -5.05 -7.55
C VAL A 203 15.55 -4.44 -7.72
N VAL A 204 16.48 -5.16 -8.36
CA VAL A 204 17.82 -4.63 -8.64
C VAL A 204 17.74 -3.32 -9.43
N GLY A 205 18.34 -2.25 -8.89
CA GLY A 205 18.30 -0.91 -9.48
C GLY A 205 17.05 -0.09 -9.12
N ALA A 206 16.22 -0.58 -8.19
CA ALA A 206 15.22 0.21 -7.47
C ALA A 206 15.80 0.60 -6.09
N VAL A 207 15.45 1.79 -5.58
CA VAL A 207 15.80 2.21 -4.21
C VAL A 207 14.63 1.93 -3.26
N ARG A 208 13.39 2.04 -3.76
CA ARG A 208 12.16 1.87 -2.99
C ARG A 208 11.74 0.40 -2.87
N GLY A 209 11.05 0.09 -1.78
CA GLY A 209 10.47 -1.22 -1.54
C GLY A 209 9.11 -1.39 -2.21
N GLN A 210 8.61 -2.63 -2.22
CA GLN A 210 7.24 -2.95 -2.66
C GLN A 210 6.55 -3.86 -1.65
N GLY A 211 5.34 -3.49 -1.23
CA GLY A 211 4.57 -4.28 -0.26
C GLY A 211 4.22 -5.67 -0.79
N ASP A 212 4.17 -6.65 0.10
CA ASP A 212 3.82 -8.04 -0.20
C ASP A 212 2.42 -8.16 -0.83
N LEU A 213 1.52 -7.27 -0.44
CA LEU A 213 0.14 -7.27 -0.92
C LEU A 213 0.00 -6.70 -2.33
N VAL A 214 0.90 -5.79 -2.75
CA VAL A 214 0.83 -5.06 -4.02
C VAL A 214 0.64 -5.98 -5.24
N PRO A 215 1.45 -7.04 -5.45
CA PRO A 215 1.24 -7.95 -6.59
C PRO A 215 -0.07 -8.75 -6.51
N LEU A 216 -0.66 -8.90 -5.32
CA LEU A 216 -1.91 -9.63 -5.11
C LEU A 216 -3.15 -8.75 -5.34
N LEU A 217 -3.02 -7.42 -5.29
CA LEU A 217 -4.16 -6.49 -5.38
C LEU A 217 -5.05 -6.71 -6.61
N PRO A 218 -4.51 -6.84 -7.85
CA PRO A 218 -5.37 -7.05 -9.02
C PRO A 218 -6.16 -8.36 -8.93
N TRP A 219 -5.56 -9.42 -8.37
CA TRP A 219 -6.20 -10.72 -8.21
C TRP A 219 -7.27 -10.71 -7.13
N LEU A 220 -7.01 -10.02 -6.02
CA LEU A 220 -7.98 -9.83 -4.95
C LEU A 220 -9.20 -9.05 -5.42
N ARG A 221 -9.00 -8.01 -6.25
CA ARG A 221 -10.09 -7.25 -6.89
C ARG A 221 -10.91 -8.14 -7.82
N ARG A 222 -10.26 -8.85 -8.75
CA ARG A 222 -10.92 -9.79 -9.67
C ARG A 222 -11.71 -10.88 -8.93
N TYR A 223 -11.18 -11.41 -7.83
CA TYR A 223 -11.86 -12.42 -7.02
C TYR A 223 -13.12 -11.87 -6.34
N LYS A 224 -13.04 -10.68 -5.75
CA LYS A 224 -14.19 -9.97 -5.17
C LYS A 224 -15.28 -9.71 -6.21
N ASP A 225 -14.89 -9.23 -7.39
CA ASP A 225 -15.83 -8.90 -8.47
C ASP A 225 -16.53 -10.16 -8.99
N TRP A 226 -15.75 -11.24 -9.20
CA TRP A 226 -16.29 -12.54 -9.59
C TRP A 226 -17.32 -13.07 -8.58
N LEU A 227 -17.02 -13.03 -7.28
CA LEU A 227 -17.96 -13.44 -6.24
C LEU A 227 -19.24 -12.59 -6.27
N THR A 228 -19.10 -11.28 -6.41
CA THR A 228 -20.23 -10.34 -6.47
C THR A 228 -21.15 -10.67 -7.65
N ASP A 229 -20.57 -10.94 -8.82
CA ASP A 229 -21.34 -11.29 -10.01
C ASP A 229 -22.02 -12.66 -9.88
N ARG A 230 -21.38 -13.63 -9.22
CA ARG A 230 -22.01 -14.93 -8.93
C ARG A 230 -23.20 -14.79 -7.98
N VAL A 231 -23.10 -13.95 -6.96
CA VAL A 231 -24.22 -13.65 -6.06
C VAL A 231 -25.36 -12.97 -6.83
N ARG A 232 -25.06 -12.00 -7.70
CA ARG A 232 -26.05 -11.33 -8.56
C ARG A 232 -26.75 -12.32 -9.48
N ILE A 233 -26.00 -13.16 -10.20
CA ILE A 233 -26.57 -14.16 -11.11
C ILE A 233 -27.50 -15.11 -10.35
N ASN A 234 -27.10 -15.58 -9.17
CA ASN A 234 -27.94 -16.47 -8.37
C ASN A 234 -29.22 -15.77 -7.90
N LYS A 235 -29.13 -14.51 -7.48
CA LYS A 235 -30.31 -13.70 -7.15
C LYS A 235 -31.27 -13.56 -8.33
N PHE A 236 -30.76 -13.27 -9.52
CA PHE A 236 -31.59 -13.17 -10.72
C PHE A 236 -32.19 -14.50 -11.17
N LYS A 237 -31.44 -15.61 -11.05
CA LYS A 237 -31.98 -16.96 -11.34
C LYS A 237 -33.16 -17.31 -10.44
N GLY A 238 -33.09 -16.95 -9.15
CA GLY A 238 -34.20 -17.17 -8.22
C GLY A 238 -35.38 -16.21 -8.39
N ALA A 239 -35.21 -15.11 -9.13
CA ALA A 239 -36.27 -14.11 -9.34
C ALA A 239 -37.28 -14.52 -10.44
N PHE A 240 -36.91 -15.45 -11.33
CA PHE A 240 -37.79 -15.93 -12.38
C PHE A 240 -38.35 -17.31 -12.03
N LEU A 241 -39.66 -17.38 -11.77
CA LEU A 241 -40.39 -18.64 -11.79
C LEU A 241 -40.70 -18.96 -13.25
N TRP A 242 -40.06 -20.00 -13.77
CA TRP A 242 -40.36 -20.51 -15.11
C TRP A 242 -41.50 -21.52 -14.99
N ASP A 243 -42.73 -21.06 -15.22
CA ASP A 243 -43.86 -21.95 -15.47
C ASP A 243 -43.86 -22.31 -16.96
N VAL A 244 -43.49 -23.55 -17.29
CA VAL A 244 -43.31 -24.01 -18.66
C VAL A 244 -44.22 -25.21 -18.90
N GLU A 245 -45.25 -25.02 -19.72
CA GLU A 245 -46.09 -26.11 -20.22
C GLU A 245 -45.40 -26.76 -21.45
N LEU A 246 -44.94 -28.00 -21.29
CA LEU A 246 -44.34 -28.78 -22.37
C LEU A 246 -45.43 -29.38 -23.26
N LYS A 247 -45.60 -28.86 -24.47
CA LYS A 247 -46.54 -29.44 -25.46
C LYS A 247 -45.93 -30.66 -26.13
N GLY A 248 -46.58 -31.83 -25.97
CA GLY A 248 -46.23 -33.07 -26.64
C GLY A 248 -45.33 -34.04 -25.86
N ALA A 249 -45.28 -33.93 -24.52
CA ALA A 249 -44.52 -34.85 -23.67
C ALA A 249 -45.15 -36.27 -23.54
N ASP A 250 -46.35 -36.48 -24.08
CA ASP A 250 -47.11 -37.73 -23.99
C ASP A 250 -47.04 -38.59 -25.29
N ARG A 251 -45.91 -38.56 -26.02
CA ARG A 251 -45.68 -39.45 -27.18
C ARG A 251 -44.40 -40.25 -27.04
#